data_AF-A0A947XPW3-F1
#
_entry.id   AF-A0A947XPW3-F1
#
_cell.length_a   1.000
_cell.length_b   1.000
_cell.length_c   1.000
_cell.angle_alpha   90.00
_cell.angle_beta   90.00
_cell.angle_gamma   90.00
#
_symmetry.space_group_name_H-M   'P 1'
#
loop_
_entity.id
_entity.type
_entity.pdbx_description
1 polymer ?
#
loop_
_entity_poly.entity_id
_entity_poly.type
_entity_poly.pdbx_seq_one_letter_code
_entity_poly.pdbx_strand_id
1 'polypeptide(L)'
;MKRYFKLYLAFFKNCLIREMEFRSHFILQNLISLAWALVIMVTFLFIYQQVSVVNGWTLEMMLLLTAVYFLIDRIFDSFFEINFG
;
A
#
# COMPACT_ATOMS: atom_id res chain seq x y z
N MET A 1 43.46 -7.01 -14.26
CA MET A 1 42.76 -7.29 -12.99
C MET A 1 41.99 -6.09 -12.42
N LYS A 2 42.59 -4.92 -12.16
CA LYS A 2 41.88 -3.73 -11.60
C LYS A 2 40.70 -3.19 -12.45
N ARG A 3 40.76 -3.38 -13.78
CA ARG A 3 39.74 -2.89 -14.72
C ARG A 3 38.43 -3.69 -14.67
N TYR A 4 38.49 -4.99 -14.40
CA TYR A 4 37.31 -5.85 -14.22
C TYR A 4 36.66 -5.63 -12.85
N PHE A 5 37.45 -5.36 -11.82
CA PHE A 5 36.93 -5.08 -10.48
C PHE A 5 36.00 -3.86 -10.48
N LYS A 6 36.32 -2.83 -11.28
CA LYS A 6 35.46 -1.64 -11.45
C LYS A 6 34.13 -1.96 -12.13
N LEU A 7 34.13 -2.91 -13.07
CA LEU A 7 32.91 -3.39 -13.74
C LEU A 7 32.04 -4.20 -12.79
N TYR A 8 32.63 -5.11 -12.01
CA TYR A 8 31.91 -5.88 -10.99
C TYR A 8 31.34 -4.99 -9.89
N LEU A 9 32.05 -3.94 -9.48
CA LEU A 9 31.56 -2.99 -8.48
C LEU A 9 30.41 -2.13 -9.04
N ALA A 10 30.47 -1.74 -10.32
CA ALA A 10 29.36 -1.06 -10.99
C ALA A 10 28.13 -1.99 -11.12
N PHE A 11 28.32 -3.27 -11.43
CA PHE A 11 27.27 -4.28 -11.47
C PHE A 11 26.65 -4.52 -10.10
N PHE A 12 27.48 -4.69 -9.07
CA PHE A 12 27.05 -4.86 -7.68
C PHE A 12 26.24 -3.65 -7.21
N LYS A 13 26.72 -2.43 -7.50
CA LYS A 13 25.99 -1.20 -7.17
C LYS A 13 24.67 -1.10 -7.93
N ASN A 14 24.62 -1.54 -9.18
CA ASN A 14 23.38 -1.60 -9.97
C ASN A 14 22.38 -2.62 -9.38
N CYS A 15 22.82 -3.82 -9.07
CA CYS A 15 21.98 -4.86 -8.45
C CYS A 15 21.47 -4.40 -7.08
N LEU A 16 22.31 -3.74 -6.29
CA LEU A 16 21.97 -3.25 -4.96
C LEU A 16 20.99 -2.08 -5.02
N ILE A 17 21.15 -1.16 -5.98
CA ILE A 17 20.15 -0.12 -6.26
C ILE A 17 18.82 -0.76 -6.69
N ARG A 18 18.85 -1.78 -7.55
CA ARG A 18 17.64 -2.50 -8.00
C ARG A 18 16.94 -3.24 -6.87
N GLU A 19 17.67 -3.91 -6.00
CA GLU A 19 17.12 -4.55 -4.80
C GLU A 19 16.57 -3.52 -3.80
N MET A 20 17.25 -2.37 -3.63
CA MET A 20 16.77 -1.27 -2.79
C MET A 20 15.58 -0.54 -3.40
N GLU A 21 15.49 -0.45 -4.73
CA GLU A 21 14.33 0.08 -5.43
C GLU A 21 13.14 -0.84 -5.19
N PHE A 22 13.31 -2.16 -5.32
CA PHE A 22 12.24 -3.12 -5.01
C PHE A 22 11.77 -3.03 -3.54
N ARG A 23 12.70 -2.93 -2.58
CA ARG A 23 12.35 -2.80 -1.15
C ARG A 23 11.82 -1.42 -0.78
N SER A 24 12.38 -0.34 -1.31
CA SER A 24 11.90 1.03 -1.04
C SER A 24 10.56 1.26 -1.70
N HIS A 25 10.36 0.79 -2.93
CA HIS A 25 9.08 0.88 -3.62
C HIS A 25 8.02 0.08 -2.87
N PHE A 26 8.35 -1.11 -2.36
CA PHE A 26 7.44 -1.87 -1.49
C PHE A 26 7.08 -1.12 -0.20
N ILE A 27 8.06 -0.56 0.52
CA ILE A 27 7.82 0.17 1.78
C ILE A 27 7.03 1.46 1.52
N LEU A 28 7.41 2.24 0.51
CA LEU A 28 6.71 3.47 0.13
C LEU A 28 5.27 3.17 -0.25
N GLN A 29 5.03 2.11 -1.04
CA GLN A 29 3.68 1.75 -1.45
C GLN A 29 2.84 1.22 -0.28
N ASN A 30 3.45 0.52 0.66
CA ASN A 30 2.80 0.13 1.90
C ASN A 30 2.42 1.36 2.75
N LEU A 31 3.33 2.33 2.90
CA LEU A 31 3.06 3.59 3.61
C LEU A 31 1.94 4.40 2.97
N ILE A 32 1.94 4.53 1.64
CA ILE A 32 0.87 5.22 0.90
C ILE A 32 -0.48 4.51 1.12
N SER A 33 -0.48 3.18 1.09
CA SER A 33 -1.69 2.38 1.35
C SER A 33 -2.23 2.58 2.77
N LEU A 34 -1.34 2.62 3.77
CA LEU A 34 -1.71 2.92 5.16
C LEU A 34 -2.24 4.35 5.32
N ALA A 35 -1.61 5.33 4.66
CA ALA A 35 -2.08 6.71 4.66
C ALA A 35 -3.50 6.80 4.06
N TRP A 36 -3.77 6.07 2.97
CA TRP A 36 -5.10 6.03 2.37
C TRP A 36 -6.14 5.41 3.32
N ALA A 37 -5.82 4.29 3.95
CA ALA A 37 -6.71 3.68 4.94
C ALA A 37 -7.07 4.66 6.07
N LEU A 38 -6.10 5.44 6.56
CA LEU A 38 -6.33 6.47 7.59
C LEU A 38 -7.24 7.59 7.09
N VAL A 39 -7.02 8.11 5.88
CA VAL A 39 -7.86 9.19 5.32
C VAL A 39 -9.31 8.74 5.20
N ILE A 40 -9.55 7.51 4.73
CA ILE A 40 -10.90 6.96 4.61
C ILE A 40 -11.55 6.79 5.99
N MET A 41 -10.80 6.31 6.98
CA MET A 41 -11.31 6.18 8.36
C MET A 41 -11.70 7.54 8.95
N VAL A 42 -10.85 8.56 8.80
CA VAL A 42 -11.13 9.93 9.26
C VAL A 42 -12.33 10.52 8.53
N THR A 43 -12.47 10.25 7.23
CA THR A 43 -13.61 10.71 6.43
C THR A 43 -14.92 10.17 6.98
N PHE A 44 -15.01 8.87 7.26
CA PHE A 44 -16.20 8.29 7.87
C PHE A 44 -16.48 8.84 9.27
N LEU A 45 -15.46 9.02 10.11
CA LEU A 45 -15.62 9.65 11.41
C LEU A 45 -16.20 11.07 11.29
N PHE A 46 -15.71 11.87 10.35
CA PHE A 46 -16.17 13.24 10.15
C PHE A 46 -17.62 13.29 9.63
N ILE A 47 -18.00 12.36 8.75
CA ILE A 47 -19.38 12.24 8.24
C ILE A 47 -20.33 11.87 9.39
N TYR A 48 -19.98 10.87 10.19
CA TYR A 48 -20.83 10.37 11.27
C TYR A 48 -20.89 11.31 12.49
N GLN A 49 -19.98 12.29 12.59
CA GLN A 49 -20.15 13.40 13.54
C GLN A 49 -21.33 14.31 13.18
N GLN A 50 -21.65 14.45 11.90
CA GLN A 50 -22.74 15.30 11.41
C GLN A 50 -24.04 14.50 11.19
N VAL A 51 -23.92 13.19 10.94
CA VAL A 51 -25.05 12.30 10.63
C VAL A 51 -24.98 11.07 11.52
N SER A 52 -25.96 10.90 12.42
CA SER A 52 -26.00 9.77 13.35
C SER A 52 -26.22 8.43 12.65
N VAL A 53 -26.91 8.41 11.52
CA VAL A 53 -27.20 7.19 10.75
C VAL A 53 -27.27 7.51 9.26
N VAL A 54 -26.47 6.82 8.45
CA VAL A 54 -26.56 6.89 6.99
C VAL A 54 -27.43 5.72 6.52
N ASN A 55 -28.67 6.00 6.12
CA ASN A 55 -29.58 5.00 5.55
C ASN A 55 -29.81 3.75 6.45
N GLY A 56 -29.83 3.93 7.78
CA GLY A 56 -29.96 2.82 8.74
C GLY A 56 -28.64 2.17 9.17
N TRP A 57 -27.50 2.53 8.55
CA TRP A 57 -26.18 1.99 8.89
C TRP A 57 -25.50 2.82 9.96
N THR A 58 -25.06 2.16 11.03
CA THR A 58 -24.22 2.77 12.06
C THR A 58 -22.76 2.84 11.59
N LEU A 59 -21.98 3.72 12.22
CA LEU A 59 -20.56 3.89 11.95
C LEU A 59 -19.78 2.56 12.02
N GLU A 60 -20.11 1.70 12.98
CA GLU A 60 -19.46 0.40 13.16
C GLU A 60 -19.69 -0.52 11.95
N MET A 61 -20.91 -0.55 11.40
CA MET A 61 -21.22 -1.37 10.22
C MET A 61 -20.50 -0.85 8.97
N MET A 62 -20.40 0.47 8.81
CA MET A 62 -19.66 1.08 7.71
C MET A 62 -18.15 0.85 7.81
N LEU A 63 -17.58 0.90 9.02
CA LEU A 63 -16.18 0.58 9.26
C LEU A 63 -15.89 -0.89 8.95
N LEU A 64 -16.76 -1.80 9.36
CA LEU A 64 -16.62 -3.23 9.10
C LEU A 64 -16.69 -3.51 7.59
N LEU A 65 -17.66 -2.92 6.88
CA LEU A 65 -17.78 -3.01 5.43
C LEU A 65 -16.50 -2.50 4.73
N THR A 66 -16.02 -1.33 5.15
CA THR A 66 -14.81 -0.71 4.59
C THR A 66 -13.58 -1.57 4.84
N ALA A 67 -13.43 -2.13 6.04
CA ALA A 67 -12.33 -3.02 6.37
C ALA A 67 -12.34 -4.30 5.52
N VAL A 68 -13.51 -4.92 5.32
CA VAL A 68 -13.65 -6.10 4.45
C VAL A 68 -13.35 -5.75 2.99
N TYR A 69 -13.85 -4.60 2.51
CA TYR A 69 -13.55 -4.11 1.16
C TYR A 69 -12.05 -3.96 0.95
N PHE A 70 -11.35 -3.25 1.84
CA PHE A 70 -9.90 -3.09 1.77
C PHE A 70 -9.17 -4.43 1.84
N LEU A 71 -9.62 -5.36 2.68
CA LEU A 71 -8.98 -6.67 2.79
C LEU A 71 -9.07 -7.44 1.47
N ILE A 72 -10.25 -7.46 0.84
CA ILE A 72 -10.47 -8.11 -0.45
C ILE A 72 -9.64 -7.41 -1.54
N ASP A 73 -9.68 -6.07 -1.58
CA ASP A 73 -8.92 -5.24 -2.52
C ASP A 73 -7.42 -5.53 -2.45
N ARG A 74 -6.83 -5.54 -1.25
CA ARG A 74 -5.41 -5.89 -1.05
C ARG A 74 -5.07 -7.32 -1.44
N ILE A 75 -5.96 -8.28 -1.20
CA ILE A 75 -5.76 -9.66 -1.66
C ILE A 75 -5.78 -9.70 -3.19
N PHE A 76 -6.70 -8.98 -3.83
CA PHE A 76 -6.76 -8.90 -5.28
C PHE A 76 -5.50 -8.26 -5.88
N ASP A 77 -5.07 -7.10 -5.39
CA ASP A 77 -3.85 -6.43 -5.83
C ASP A 77 -2.62 -7.36 -5.67
N SER A 78 -2.49 -8.01 -4.51
CA SER A 78 -1.34 -8.87 -4.24
C SER A 78 -1.28 -10.12 -5.11
N PHE A 79 -2.42 -10.70 -5.51
CA PHE A 79 -2.46 -11.92 -6.33
C PHE A 79 -2.48 -11.63 -7.83
N PHE A 80 -3.15 -10.56 -8.26
CA PHE A 80 -3.42 -10.28 -9.66
C PHE A 80 -2.60 -9.11 -10.23
N GLU A 81 -2.40 -8.00 -9.53
CA GLU A 81 -1.62 -6.88 -10.10
C GLU A 81 -0.11 -7.19 -10.16
N ILE A 82 0.44 -7.84 -9.13
CA ILE A 82 1.90 -8.12 -9.08
C ILE A 82 2.32 -9.20 -10.08
N ASN A 83 1.42 -10.11 -10.48
CA ASN A 83 1.74 -11.22 -11.37
C ASN A 83 1.65 -10.90 -12.88
N PHE A 84 0.98 -9.80 -13.27
CA PHE A 84 0.78 -9.44 -14.68
C PHE A 84 1.50 -8.14 -15.11
N GLY A 85 2.32 -7.55 -14.23
CA GLY A 85 3.11 -6.33 -14.48
C GLY A 85 4.52 -6.58 -14.97
#